data_AF-B1AFC1-F1
#
_entry.id   AF-B1AFC1-F1
#
_cell.length_a   1.000
_cell.length_b   1.000
_cell.length_c   1.000
_cell.angle_alpha   90.00
_cell.angle_beta   90.00
_cell.angle_gamma   90.00
#
_symmetry.space_group_name_H-M   'P 1'
#
loop_
_entity.id
_entity.type
_entity.pdbx_description
1 polymer ?
#
loop_
_entity_poly.entity_id
_entity_poly.type
_entity_poly.pdbx_seq_one_letter_code
_entity_poly.pdbx_strand_id
1 'polypeptide(L)'
;ETQGVVTSETIQRAFCLTEEGFTNFASELWSTRPQMATVGSCCLVGVICQQTLFVANLGDSRVVLGKKVGNTGGIAAIQLSTEHNANLEAIRHELEDLHPNDSQIAVLKRGVW
;
A
#
# COMPACT_ATOMS: atom_id res chain seq x y z
N GLU A 1 20.35 -23.21 -10.05
CA GLU A 1 19.18 -22.57 -9.43
C GLU A 1 19.11 -21.13 -9.89
N THR A 2 18.10 -20.77 -10.68
CA THR A 2 17.86 -19.36 -11.03
C THR A 2 17.37 -18.64 -9.78
N GLN A 3 18.28 -17.98 -9.07
CA GLN A 3 17.91 -17.04 -8.01
C GLN A 3 16.93 -16.03 -8.61
N GLY A 4 15.67 -16.08 -8.19
CA GLY A 4 14.69 -15.06 -8.53
C GLY A 4 15.24 -13.71 -8.06
N VAL A 5 15.52 -12.82 -9.00
CA VAL A 5 16.03 -11.49 -8.67
C VAL A 5 14.88 -10.72 -8.03
N VAL A 6 15.03 -10.36 -6.75
CA VAL A 6 14.08 -9.46 -6.08
C VAL A 6 14.37 -8.05 -6.59
N THR A 7 13.46 -7.52 -7.40
CA THR A 7 13.47 -6.13 -7.88
C THR A 7 12.15 -5.43 -7.60
N SER A 8 12.14 -4.10 -7.71
CA SER A 8 10.93 -3.28 -7.67
C SER A 8 9.85 -3.79 -8.62
N GLU A 9 10.24 -4.14 -9.85
CA GLU A 9 9.32 -4.60 -10.91
C GLU A 9 8.72 -5.96 -10.56
N THR A 10 9.51 -6.87 -9.99
CA THR A 10 8.99 -8.19 -9.57
C THR A 10 8.00 -8.07 -8.42
N ILE A 11 8.23 -7.15 -7.47
CA ILE A 11 7.32 -6.89 -6.35
C ILE A 11 6.04 -6.22 -6.87
N GLN A 12 6.17 -5.21 -7.74
CA GLN A 12 5.02 -4.56 -8.37
C GLN A 12 4.17 -5.57 -9.14
N ARG A 13 4.80 -6.44 -9.95
CA ARG A 13 4.11 -7.50 -10.67
C ARG A 13 3.39 -8.47 -9.73
N ALA A 14 3.97 -8.80 -8.58
CA ALA A 14 3.32 -9.64 -7.59
C ALA A 14 2.04 -8.99 -7.03
N PHE A 15 2.06 -7.67 -6.77
CA PHE A 15 0.85 -6.94 -6.36
C PHE A 15 -0.21 -6.96 -7.46
N CYS A 16 0.15 -6.65 -8.72
CA CYS A 16 -0.79 -6.66 -9.84
C CYS A 16 -1.45 -8.03 -10.04
N LEU A 17 -0.66 -9.12 -10.03
CA LEU A 17 -1.19 -10.47 -10.18
C LEU A 17 -2.07 -10.89 -9.00
N THR A 18 -1.78 -10.40 -7.79
CA THR A 18 -2.62 -10.66 -6.61
C THR A 18 -3.98 -9.98 -6.76
N GLU A 19 -4.00 -8.72 -7.18
CA GLU A 19 -5.24 -7.95 -7.41
C GLU A 19 -6.08 -8.53 -8.55
N GLU A 20 -5.44 -8.89 -9.67
CA GLU A 20 -6.10 -9.56 -10.79
C GLU A 20 -6.71 -10.89 -10.36
N GLY A 21 -5.96 -11.71 -9.61
CA GLY A 21 -6.45 -12.97 -9.07
C GLY A 21 -7.65 -12.79 -8.14
N PHE A 22 -7.62 -11.80 -7.26
CA PHE A 22 -8.73 -11.50 -6.36
C PHE A 22 -9.96 -10.98 -7.12
N THR A 23 -9.76 -10.11 -8.11
CA THR A 23 -10.85 -9.57 -8.95
C THR A 23 -11.57 -10.69 -9.70
N ASN A 24 -10.81 -11.62 -10.29
CA ASN A 24 -11.36 -12.81 -10.95
C ASN A 24 -12.13 -13.68 -9.95
N PHE A 25 -11.56 -13.96 -8.79
CA PHE A 25 -12.20 -14.73 -7.73
C PHE A 25 -13.52 -14.09 -7.25
N ALA A 26 -13.55 -12.78 -7.02
CA ALA A 26 -14.75 -12.06 -6.63
C ALA A 26 -15.83 -12.09 -7.74
N SER A 27 -15.42 -12.01 -9.00
CA SER A 27 -16.31 -12.08 -10.16
C SER A 27 -16.94 -13.46 -10.33
N GLU A 28 -16.15 -14.53 -10.20
CA GLU A 28 -16.63 -15.92 -10.26
C GLU A 28 -17.65 -16.21 -9.15
N LEU A 29 -17.44 -15.63 -7.97
CA LEU A 29 -18.30 -15.82 -6.82
C LEU A 29 -19.47 -14.83 -6.73
N TRP A 30 -19.66 -13.93 -7.70
CA TRP A 30 -20.68 -12.89 -7.62
C TRP A 30 -22.09 -13.43 -7.30
N SER A 31 -22.51 -14.50 -7.96
CA SER A 31 -23.85 -15.07 -7.80
C SER A 31 -24.05 -15.85 -6.49
N THR A 32 -22.98 -16.34 -5.87
CA THR A 32 -23.05 -17.22 -4.69
C THR A 32 -22.55 -16.56 -3.41
N ARG A 33 -21.63 -15.61 -3.53
CA ARG A 33 -20.93 -14.92 -2.44
C ARG A 33 -20.59 -13.46 -2.83
N PRO A 34 -21.59 -12.60 -3.12
CA PRO A 34 -21.39 -11.23 -3.60
C PRO A 34 -20.62 -10.34 -2.61
N GLN A 35 -20.60 -10.67 -1.32
CA GLN A 35 -19.83 -9.93 -0.32
C GLN A 35 -18.31 -9.95 -0.59
N MET A 36 -17.82 -10.86 -1.44
CA MET A 36 -16.41 -10.83 -1.85
C MET A 36 -16.07 -9.56 -2.65
N ALA A 37 -17.03 -8.96 -3.36
CA ALA A 37 -16.82 -7.72 -4.09
C ALA A 37 -16.82 -6.46 -3.20
N THR A 38 -17.18 -6.59 -1.92
CA THR A 38 -17.27 -5.47 -0.97
C THR A 38 -16.15 -5.46 0.06
N VAL A 39 -15.24 -6.43 0.01
CA VAL A 39 -14.09 -6.50 0.92
C VAL A 39 -12.84 -6.05 0.19
N GLY A 40 -11.90 -5.50 0.96
CA GLY A 40 -10.58 -5.12 0.50
C GLY A 40 -9.62 -5.11 1.68
N SER A 41 -8.33 -4.96 1.40
CA SER A 41 -7.30 -4.84 2.43
C SER A 41 -6.20 -3.92 1.94
N CYS A 42 -5.65 -3.13 2.85
CA CYS A 42 -4.33 -2.55 2.65
C CYS A 42 -3.29 -3.67 2.58
N CYS A 43 -2.21 -3.45 1.84
CA CYS A 43 -1.13 -4.41 1.67
C CYS A 43 0.22 -3.72 1.84
N LEU A 44 0.97 -4.11 2.87
CA LEU A 44 2.31 -3.64 3.14
C LEU A 44 3.26 -4.84 3.14
N VAL A 45 4.26 -4.80 2.25
CA VAL A 45 5.22 -5.88 2.07
C VAL A 45 6.63 -5.36 2.30
N GLY A 46 7.39 -6.09 3.12
CA GLY A 46 8.83 -5.91 3.31
C GLY A 46 9.59 -7.14 2.83
N VAL A 47 10.54 -6.97 1.92
CA VAL A 47 11.39 -8.06 1.43
C VAL A 47 12.84 -7.74 1.75
N ILE A 48 13.53 -8.64 2.46
CA ILE A 48 14.96 -8.50 2.75
C ILE A 48 15.72 -9.48 1.86
N CYS A 49 16.53 -8.96 0.95
CA CYS A 49 17.36 -9.74 0.03
C CYS A 49 18.74 -9.11 -0.07
N GLN A 50 19.80 -9.90 0.15
CA GLN A 50 21.20 -9.45 0.01
C GLN A 50 21.48 -8.11 0.73
N GLN A 51 21.08 -8.01 2.00
CA GLN A 51 21.23 -6.80 2.85
C GLN A 51 20.43 -5.57 2.36
N THR A 52 19.58 -5.71 1.34
CA THR A 52 18.68 -4.68 0.86
C THR A 52 17.26 -4.96 1.38
N LEU A 53 16.63 -3.94 1.95
CA LEU A 53 15.22 -3.96 2.33
C LEU A 53 14.40 -3.25 1.24
N PHE A 54 13.51 -4.00 0.60
CA PHE A 54 12.48 -3.47 -0.28
C PHE A 54 11.19 -3.28 0.51
N VAL A 55 10.51 -2.17 0.28
CA VAL A 55 9.22 -1.85 0.88
C VAL A 55 8.24 -1.52 -0.25
N ALA A 56 7.08 -2.17 -0.24
CA ALA A 56 5.96 -1.84 -1.11
C ALA A 56 4.71 -1.64 -0.24
N ASN A 57 4.07 -0.47 -0.39
CA ASN A 57 2.88 -0.10 0.38
C ASN A 57 1.72 0.22 -0.57
N LEU A 58 0.56 -0.39 -0.32
CA LEU A 58 -0.71 -0.10 -0.98
C LEU A 58 -1.77 0.12 0.10
N GLY A 59 -2.09 1.38 0.37
CA GLY A 59 -3.05 1.80 1.40
C GLY A 59 -2.41 2.55 2.57
N ASP A 60 -3.08 2.55 3.72
CA ASP A 60 -2.77 3.41 4.86
C ASP A 60 -1.86 2.78 5.92
N SER A 61 -1.28 1.61 5.63
CA SER A 61 -0.31 0.96 6.50
C SER A 61 1.05 1.68 6.49
N ARG A 62 1.82 1.56 7.58
CA ARG A 62 3.12 2.22 7.76
C ARG A 62 4.21 1.25 8.19
N VAL A 63 5.37 1.32 7.53
CA VAL A 63 6.61 0.71 8.03
C VAL A 63 7.53 1.74 8.67
N VAL A 64 8.09 1.40 9.84
CA VAL A 64 9.03 2.22 10.59
C VAL A 64 10.24 1.38 10.97
N LEU A 65 11.44 1.82 10.57
CA LEU A 65 12.70 1.21 10.94
C LEU A 65 13.23 1.82 12.24
N GLY A 66 13.49 0.95 13.22
CA GLY A 66 14.26 1.31 14.42
C GLY A 66 15.75 1.27 14.12
N LYS A 67 16.43 2.42 14.14
CA LYS A 67 17.88 2.54 13.95
C LYS A 67 18.56 2.89 15.26
N LYS A 68 19.51 2.06 15.70
CA LYS A 68 20.36 2.37 16.85
C LYS A 68 21.19 3.63 16.59
N VAL A 69 21.18 4.58 17.53
CA VAL A 69 21.92 5.83 17.46
C VAL A 69 23.19 5.72 18.31
N GLY A 70 24.35 5.63 17.66
CA GLY A 70 25.63 5.54 18.34
C GLY A 70 25.71 4.41 19.37
N ASN A 71 26.44 4.65 20.46
CA ASN A 71 26.66 3.67 21.54
C ASN A 71 25.76 3.88 22.75
N THR A 72 24.87 4.87 22.73
CA THR A 72 24.06 5.29 23.89
C THR A 72 22.83 4.41 24.14
N GLY A 73 22.54 3.47 23.24
CA GLY A 73 21.37 2.59 23.33
C GLY A 73 20.06 3.23 22.83
N GLY A 74 20.09 4.50 22.40
CA GLY A 74 18.93 5.17 21.80
C GLY A 74 18.52 4.56 20.45
N ILE A 75 17.23 4.56 20.16
CA ILE A 75 16.66 4.10 18.89
C ILE A 75 15.95 5.28 18.21
N ALA A 76 16.38 5.62 17.01
CA ALA A 76 15.66 6.55 16.13
C ALA A 76 14.61 5.78 15.32
N ALA A 77 13.40 6.33 15.24
CA ALA A 77 12.34 5.82 14.38
C ALA A 77 12.43 6.49 13.00
N ILE A 78 12.59 5.69 11.95
CA ILE A 78 12.69 6.17 10.56
C ILE A 78 11.54 5.58 9.77
N GLN A 79 10.59 6.41 9.35
CA GLN A 79 9.50 5.97 8.47
C GLN A 79 10.06 5.60 7.09
N LEU A 80 9.67 4.43 6.57
CA LEU A 80 10.14 3.90 5.29
C LEU A 80 9.07 3.83 4.20
N SER A 81 7.82 4.18 4.51
CA SER A 81 6.71 4.23 3.54
C SER A 81 5.93 5.52 3.70
N THR A 82 5.32 5.99 2.61
CA THR A 82 4.25 7.00 2.65
C THR A 82 2.92 6.27 2.63
N GLU A 83 2.00 6.62 3.52
CA GLU A 83 0.64 6.13 3.49
C GLU A 83 -0.12 6.66 2.28
N HIS A 84 -1.10 5.91 1.80
CA HIS A 84 -2.04 6.36 0.80
C HIS A 84 -3.40 6.58 1.48
N ASN A 85 -3.61 7.76 2.07
CA ASN A 85 -4.87 8.16 2.68
C ASN A 85 -5.13 9.67 2.58
N ALA A 86 -6.38 10.08 2.82
CA ALA A 86 -6.85 11.44 2.64
C ALA A 86 -6.27 12.47 3.61
N ASN A 87 -5.56 12.08 4.68
CA ASN A 87 -4.88 13.04 5.55
C ASN A 87 -3.71 13.71 4.83
N LEU A 88 -3.12 13.05 3.83
CA LEU A 88 -2.04 13.60 3.02
C LEU A 88 -2.60 14.45 1.89
N GLU A 89 -2.17 15.71 1.81
CA GLU A 89 -2.64 16.66 0.80
C GLU A 89 -2.32 16.20 -0.63
N ALA A 90 -1.14 15.62 -0.85
CA ALA A 90 -0.76 15.10 -2.16
C ALA A 90 -1.73 14.03 -2.67
N ILE A 91 -2.26 13.18 -1.78
CA ILE A 91 -3.24 12.14 -2.12
C ILE A 91 -4.59 12.76 -2.49
N ARG A 92 -5.00 13.84 -1.82
CA ARG A 92 -6.24 14.55 -2.16
C ARG A 92 -6.15 15.15 -3.56
N HIS A 93 -5.04 15.83 -3.87
CA HIS A 93 -4.79 16.37 -5.21
C HIS A 93 -4.74 15.27 -6.27
N GLU A 94 -4.06 14.15 -6.01
CA GLU A 94 -4.05 12.99 -6.92
C GLU A 94 -5.47 12.48 -7.22
N LEU A 95 -6.30 12.31 -6.18
CA LEU A 95 -7.69 11.85 -6.34
C LEU A 95 -8.55 12.84 -7.13
N GLU A 96 -8.40 14.14 -6.87
CA GLU A 96 -9.10 15.22 -7.58
C GLU A 96 -8.69 15.29 -9.06
N ASP A 97 -7.40 15.16 -9.36
CA ASP A 97 -6.87 15.16 -10.73
C ASP A 97 -7.36 13.94 -11.54
N LEU A 98 -7.45 12.77 -10.90
CA LEU A 98 -7.96 11.54 -11.51
C LEU A 98 -9.49 11.57 -11.72
N HIS A 99 -10.22 12.40 -10.97
CA HIS A 99 -11.69 12.45 -10.99
C HIS A 99 -12.22 13.89 -11.12
N PRO A 100 -11.91 14.61 -12.23
CA PRO A 100 -12.19 16.04 -12.35
C PRO A 100 -13.69 16.40 -12.34
N ASN A 101 -14.57 15.43 -12.54
CA ASN A 101 -16.01 15.61 -12.54
C ASN A 101 -16.69 15.19 -11.22
N ASP A 102 -15.93 14.68 -10.25
CA ASP A 102 -16.45 14.27 -8.95
C ASP A 102 -16.06 15.25 -7.86
N SER A 103 -16.90 16.27 -7.66
CA SER A 103 -16.73 17.27 -6.59
C SER A 103 -16.83 16.70 -5.17
N GLN A 104 -17.11 15.41 -4.99
CA GLN A 104 -17.24 14.74 -3.70
C GLN A 104 -16.14 13.67 -3.48
N ILE A 105 -15.14 13.59 -4.38
CA ILE A 105 -14.09 12.56 -4.31
C ILE A 105 -13.26 12.64 -3.02
N ALA A 106 -12.96 13.85 -2.53
CA ALA A 106 -12.29 14.11 -1.26
C ALA A 106 -13.04 15.22 -0.50
N VAL A 107 -13.51 14.92 0.72
CA VAL A 107 -14.32 15.86 1.51
C VAL A 107 -13.91 15.84 2.98
N LEU A 108 -13.79 17.02 3.59
CA LEU A 108 -13.58 17.13 5.03
C LEU A 108 -14.89 16.80 5.75
N LYS A 109 -14.90 15.71 6.51
CA LYS A 109 -16.10 15.27 7.24
C LYS A 109 -15.79 15.14 8.72
N ARG A 110 -16.52 15.90 9.54
CA ARG A 110 -16.38 15.90 11.01
C ARG A 110 -14.95 16.19 11.49
N GLY A 111 -14.24 17.07 10.78
CA GLY A 111 -12.88 17.49 11.12
C GLY A 111 -11.78 16.49 10.76
N VAL A 112 -12.11 15.44 10.00
CA VAL A 112 -11.16 14.46 9.49
C VAL A 112 -11.28 14.45 7.96
N TRP A 113 -10.12 14.35 7.31
CA TRP A 113 -10.03 14.08 5.88
C TRP A 113 -10.06 12.57 5.63
#